data_AF-A0A091BYZ4-F1
#
_entry.id   AF-A0A091BYZ4-F1
#
_cell.length_a   1.000
_cell.length_b   1.000
_cell.length_c   1.000
_cell.angle_alpha   90.00
_cell.angle_beta   90.00
_cell.angle_gamma   90.00
#
_symmetry.space_group_name_H-M   'P 1'
#
loop_
_entity.id
_entity.type
_entity.pdbx_description
1 polymer ?
#
loop_
_entity_poly.entity_id
_entity_poly.type
_entity_poly.pdbx_seq_one_letter_code
_entity_poly.pdbx_strand_id
1 'polypeptide(L)'
;MLNKNKITVDKSDLADLEQRAVTSDAYNFEKIHLEVENHSLRNDLREAKGHNYELKKENERLQKLVGTLQGIIRNVDEFLHKKLGINLPDKWLERAGLKEPSKKAPESSQELDRHKSDELGGPNL
;
A
#
# COMPACT_ATOMS: atom_id res chain seq x y z
N MET A 1 -11.28 -69.24 34.91
CA MET A 1 -11.67 -67.85 35.20
C MET A 1 -11.17 -66.97 34.06
N LEU A 2 -11.99 -66.65 33.05
CA LEU A 2 -11.60 -65.66 32.05
C LEU A 2 -11.59 -64.28 32.70
N ASN A 3 -10.48 -63.56 32.55
CA ASN A 3 -10.30 -62.18 33.00
C ASN A 3 -11.35 -61.29 32.31
N LYS A 4 -12.34 -60.82 33.07
CA LYS A 4 -13.51 -60.05 32.58
C LYS A 4 -13.17 -58.65 32.06
N ASN A 5 -11.89 -58.26 32.04
CA ASN A 5 -11.46 -56.92 31.64
C ASN A 5 -10.71 -56.89 30.29
N LYS A 6 -10.63 -58.01 29.56
CA LYS A 6 -9.94 -58.04 28.27
C LYS A 6 -10.94 -57.74 27.15
N ILE A 7 -11.00 -56.48 26.74
CA ILE A 7 -11.70 -56.04 25.53
C ILE A 7 -10.80 -56.39 24.35
N THR A 8 -11.26 -57.28 23.47
CA THR A 8 -10.62 -57.57 22.19
C THR A 8 -11.11 -56.56 21.16
N VAL A 9 -10.18 -55.79 20.61
CA VAL A 9 -10.44 -54.79 19.56
C VAL A 9 -10.00 -55.36 18.23
N ASP A 10 -10.85 -55.23 17.20
CA ASP A 10 -10.50 -55.67 15.85
C ASP A 10 -9.45 -54.74 15.25
N LYS A 11 -8.53 -55.30 14.45
CA LYS A 11 -7.45 -54.53 13.84
C LYS A 11 -7.96 -53.41 12.92
N SER A 12 -9.13 -53.57 12.32
CA SER A 12 -9.81 -52.54 11.52
C SER A 12 -10.18 -51.33 12.37
N ASP A 13 -10.75 -51.55 13.56
CA ASP A 13 -11.19 -50.47 14.44
C ASP A 13 -10.01 -49.64 14.96
N LEU A 14 -8.87 -50.30 15.19
CA LEU A 14 -7.62 -49.62 15.56
C LEU A 14 -7.08 -48.76 14.41
N ALA A 15 -7.05 -49.30 13.18
CA ALA A 15 -6.58 -48.56 12.00
C ALA A 15 -7.48 -47.36 11.67
N ASP A 16 -8.80 -47.52 11.81
CA ASP A 16 -9.75 -46.42 11.64
C ASP A 16 -9.56 -45.33 12.70
N LEU A 17 -9.27 -45.71 13.95
CA LEU A 17 -8.99 -44.75 15.02
C LEU A 17 -7.67 -43.98 14.77
N GLU A 18 -6.62 -44.67 14.34
CA GLU A 18 -5.34 -44.06 13.96
C GLU A 18 -5.52 -43.07 12.80
N GLN A 19 -6.24 -43.45 11.75
CA GLN A 19 -6.52 -42.56 10.62
C GLN A 19 -7.30 -41.31 11.04
N ARG A 20 -8.28 -41.46 11.94
CA ARG A 20 -9.06 -40.33 12.47
C ARG A 20 -8.20 -39.42 13.35
N ALA A 21 -7.29 -39.98 14.15
CA ALA A 21 -6.35 -39.20 14.96
C ALA A 21 -5.42 -38.36 14.07
N VAL A 22 -4.80 -38.97 13.04
CA VAL A 22 -3.94 -38.26 12.07
C VAL A 22 -4.70 -37.14 11.35
N THR A 23 -5.94 -37.41 10.92
CA THR A 23 -6.79 -36.42 10.26
C THR A 23 -7.12 -35.25 11.21
N SER A 24 -7.40 -35.54 12.48
CA SER A 24 -7.66 -34.54 13.51
C SER A 24 -6.44 -33.66 13.79
N ASP A 25 -5.25 -34.26 13.85
CA ASP A 25 -4.00 -33.52 14.08
C ASP A 25 -3.66 -32.60 12.91
N ALA A 26 -3.81 -33.09 11.68
CA ALA A 26 -3.63 -32.28 10.47
C ALA A 26 -4.61 -31.08 10.44
N TYR A 27 -5.87 -31.31 10.77
CA TYR A 27 -6.87 -30.25 10.87
C TYR A 27 -6.50 -29.21 11.94
N ASN A 28 -6.07 -29.66 13.13
CA ASN A 28 -5.68 -28.76 14.21
C ASN A 28 -4.43 -27.94 13.86
N PHE A 29 -3.46 -28.54 13.18
CA PHE A 29 -2.28 -27.83 12.69
C PHE A 29 -2.67 -26.72 11.71
N GLU A 30 -3.50 -27.05 10.72
CA GLU A 30 -3.98 -26.08 9.73
C GLU A 30 -4.78 -24.94 10.39
N LYS A 31 -5.65 -25.29 11.35
CA LYS A 31 -6.41 -24.30 12.11
C LYS A 31 -5.50 -23.30 12.84
N ILE A 32 -4.47 -23.79 13.54
CA ILE A 32 -3.51 -22.93 14.24
C ILE A 32 -2.75 -22.04 13.24
N HIS A 33 -2.34 -22.61 12.10
CA HIS A 33 -1.64 -21.86 11.06
C HIS A 33 -2.50 -20.70 10.53
N LEU A 34 -3.76 -20.98 10.18
CA LEU A 34 -4.71 -19.98 9.71
C LEU A 34 -5.03 -18.93 10.77
N GLU A 35 -5.12 -19.30 12.06
CA GLU A 35 -5.34 -18.34 13.15
C GLU A 35 -4.16 -17.35 13.26
N VAL A 36 -2.92 -17.83 13.15
CA VAL A 36 -1.71 -16.99 13.17
C VAL A 36 -1.66 -16.08 11.94
N GLU A 37 -1.90 -16.63 10.75
CA GLU A 37 -1.91 -15.84 9.51
C GLU A 37 -3.00 -14.77 9.55
N ASN A 38 -4.21 -15.11 9.99
CA ASN A 38 -5.30 -14.14 10.11
C ASN A 38 -4.96 -13.04 11.11
N HIS A 39 -4.30 -13.37 12.22
CA HIS A 39 -3.84 -12.38 13.17
C HIS A 39 -2.80 -11.43 12.55
N SER A 40 -1.83 -11.96 11.81
CA SER A 40 -0.84 -11.15 11.08
C SER A 40 -1.51 -10.20 10.09
N LEU A 41 -2.38 -10.72 9.22
CA LEU A 41 -3.09 -9.93 8.22
C LEU A 41 -3.96 -8.82 8.85
N ARG A 42 -4.57 -9.07 10.01
CA ARG A 42 -5.31 -8.05 10.75
C ARG A 42 -4.41 -6.94 11.28
N ASN A 43 -3.19 -7.27 11.72
CA ASN A 43 -2.21 -6.28 12.16
C ASN A 43 -1.74 -5.43 10.99
N ASP A 44 -1.36 -6.06 9.87
CA ASP A 44 -0.93 -5.36 8.65
C ASP A 44 -2.03 -4.43 8.12
N LEU A 45 -3.28 -4.89 8.11
CA LEU A 45 -4.42 -4.08 7.71
C LEU A 45 -4.63 -2.88 8.64
N ARG A 46 -4.44 -3.06 9.94
CA ARG A 46 -4.56 -1.97 10.93
C ARG A 46 -3.48 -0.92 10.70
N GLU A 47 -2.24 -1.34 10.48
CA GLU A 47 -1.11 -0.43 10.21
C GLU A 47 -1.29 0.32 8.90
N ALA A 48 -1.64 -0.39 7.83
CA ALA A 48 -1.92 0.22 6.53
C ALA A 48 -3.07 1.25 6.60
N LYS A 49 -4.13 0.96 7.35
CA LYS A 49 -5.23 1.92 7.60
C LYS A 49 -4.75 3.16 8.36
N GLY A 50 -3.88 2.99 9.36
CA GLY A 50 -3.27 4.10 10.09
C GLY A 50 -2.43 5.00 9.19
N HIS A 51 -1.55 4.41 8.37
CA HIS A 51 -0.74 5.15 7.41
C HIS A 51 -1.60 5.88 6.36
N ASN A 52 -2.64 5.22 5.85
CA ASN A 52 -3.55 5.83 4.89
C ASN A 52 -4.27 7.05 5.50
N TYR A 53 -4.69 6.96 6.76
CA TYR A 53 -5.33 8.06 7.47
C TYR A 53 -4.40 9.28 7.59
N GLU A 54 -3.15 9.09 8.00
CA GLU A 54 -2.18 10.19 8.09
C GLU A 54 -1.84 10.79 6.72
N LEU A 55 -1.69 9.96 5.68
CA LEU A 55 -1.50 10.42 4.32
C LEU A 55 -2.69 11.25 3.82
N LYS A 56 -3.92 10.81 4.10
CA LYS A 56 -5.13 11.56 3.73
C LYS A 56 -5.15 12.92 4.41
N LYS A 57 -4.86 12.98 5.71
CA LYS A 57 -4.79 14.22 6.48
C LYS A 57 -3.74 15.18 5.95
N GLU A 58 -2.54 14.68 5.63
CA GLU A 58 -1.48 15.51 5.05
C GLU A 58 -1.85 16.00 3.65
N ASN A 59 -2.46 15.14 2.82
CA ASN A 59 -2.93 15.54 1.50
C ASN A 59 -4.00 16.63 1.58
N GLU A 60 -4.96 16.53 2.52
CA GLU A 60 -5.93 17.60 2.79
C GLU A 60 -5.25 18.92 3.21
N ARG A 61 -4.20 18.85 4.03
CA ARG A 61 -3.40 20.03 4.43
C ARG A 61 -2.70 20.66 3.23
N LEU A 62 -2.08 19.85 2.38
CA LEU A 62 -1.39 20.29 1.17
C LEU A 62 -2.37 20.91 0.17
N GLN A 63 -3.55 20.30 -0.03
CA GLN A 63 -4.59 20.85 -0.90
C GLN A 63 -5.05 22.24 -0.45
N LYS A 64 -5.24 22.44 0.86
CA LYS A 64 -5.56 23.77 1.42
C LYS A 64 -4.45 24.78 1.13
N LEU A 65 -3.19 24.38 1.36
CA LEU A 65 -2.03 25.24 1.10
C LEU A 65 -1.93 25.61 -0.39
N VAL A 66 -2.08 24.64 -1.29
CA VAL A 66 -2.10 24.87 -2.73
C VAL A 66 -3.21 25.84 -3.10
N GLY A 67 -4.42 25.67 -2.57
CA GLY A 67 -5.54 26.60 -2.79
C GLY A 67 -5.24 28.02 -2.31
N THR A 68 -4.60 28.18 -1.16
CA THR A 68 -4.15 29.51 -0.67
C THR A 68 -3.13 30.14 -1.61
N LEU A 69 -2.12 29.38 -2.05
CA LEU A 69 -1.08 29.88 -2.96
C LEU A 69 -1.67 30.28 -4.32
N GLN A 70 -2.58 29.46 -4.86
CA GLN A 70 -3.34 29.76 -6.07
C GLN A 70 -4.16 31.05 -5.93
N GLY A 71 -4.80 31.26 -4.78
CA GLY A 71 -5.51 32.50 -4.47
C GLY A 71 -4.61 33.72 -4.45
N ILE A 72 -3.41 33.62 -3.86
CA ILE A 72 -2.42 34.70 -3.88
C ILE A 72 -2.00 35.02 -5.31
N ILE A 73 -1.71 34.01 -6.13
CA ILE A 73 -1.29 34.21 -7.52
C ILE A 73 -2.40 34.91 -8.33
N ARG A 74 -3.67 34.50 -8.16
CA ARG A 74 -4.81 35.20 -8.77
C ARG A 74 -4.89 36.66 -8.33
N ASN A 75 -4.75 36.93 -7.03
CA ASN A 75 -4.80 38.29 -6.52
C ASN A 75 -3.67 39.17 -7.08
N VAL A 76 -2.47 38.61 -7.24
CA VAL A 76 -1.33 39.30 -7.86
C VAL A 76 -1.61 39.57 -9.33
N ASP A 77 -2.11 38.58 -10.07
CA ASP A 77 -2.47 38.73 -11.48
C ASP A 77 -3.51 39.83 -11.69
N GLU A 78 -4.59 39.80 -10.90
CA GLU A 78 -5.62 40.85 -10.92
C GLU A 78 -5.07 42.23 -10.55
N PHE A 79 -4.18 42.29 -9.57
CA PHE A 79 -3.56 43.55 -9.15
C PHE A 79 -2.72 44.14 -10.28
N LEU A 80 -1.87 43.33 -10.92
CA LEU A 80 -1.05 43.75 -12.06
C LEU A 80 -1.94 44.21 -13.22
N HIS A 81 -3.01 43.48 -13.50
CA HIS A 81 -3.94 43.84 -14.58
C HIS A 81 -4.59 45.20 -14.30
N LYS A 82 -5.12 45.40 -13.08
CA LYS A 82 -5.82 46.63 -12.68
C LYS A 82 -4.90 47.85 -12.59
N LYS A 83 -3.64 47.66 -12.16
CA LYS A 83 -2.72 48.79 -11.89
C LYS A 83 -1.80 49.12 -13.05
N LEU A 84 -1.38 48.11 -13.80
CA LEU A 84 -0.35 48.23 -14.83
C LEU A 84 -0.85 47.82 -16.22
N GLY A 85 -2.06 47.25 -16.34
CA GLY A 85 -2.57 46.76 -17.61
C GLY A 85 -1.82 45.52 -18.13
N ILE A 86 -1.05 44.85 -17.26
CA ILE A 86 -0.27 43.65 -17.59
C ILE A 86 -0.73 42.46 -16.75
N ASN A 87 -0.60 41.25 -17.28
CA ASN A 87 -0.89 40.02 -16.55
C ASN A 87 0.40 39.29 -16.17
N LEU A 88 0.31 38.37 -15.22
CA LEU A 88 1.36 37.40 -14.96
C LEU A 88 1.65 36.57 -16.20
N PRO A 89 2.91 36.21 -16.45
CA PRO A 89 3.24 35.35 -17.58
C PRO A 89 2.56 33.98 -17.44
N ASP A 90 2.06 33.45 -18.55
CA ASP A 90 1.32 32.17 -18.59
C ASP A 90 2.02 31.03 -17.85
N LYS A 91 3.34 30.91 -17.97
CA LYS A 91 4.15 29.91 -17.24
C LYS A 91 3.95 29.92 -15.72
N TRP A 92 3.62 31.06 -15.12
CA TRP A 92 3.35 31.16 -13.68
C TRP A 92 1.94 30.67 -13.35
N LEU A 93 0.97 30.96 -14.21
CA LEU A 93 -0.39 30.47 -14.07
C LEU A 93 -0.46 28.95 -14.30
N GLU A 94 0.31 28.43 -15.25
CA GLU A 94 0.45 26.99 -15.51
C GLU A 94 1.08 26.26 -14.32
N ARG A 95 2.19 26.77 -13.77
CA ARG A 95 2.82 26.21 -12.55
C ARG A 95 1.90 26.24 -11.34
N ALA A 96 1.03 27.24 -11.26
CA ALA A 96 0.03 27.34 -10.22
C ALA A 96 -1.16 26.39 -10.46
N GLY A 97 -1.26 25.72 -11.61
CA GLY A 97 -2.45 24.94 -11.99
C GLY A 97 -3.69 25.82 -12.26
N LEU A 98 -3.49 27.11 -12.54
CA LEU A 98 -4.55 28.09 -12.83
C LEU A 98 -4.82 28.23 -14.34
N LYS A 99 -3.92 27.73 -15.18
CA LYS A 99 -4.05 27.67 -16.64
C LYS A 99 -3.57 26.31 -17.12
N GLU A 100 -4.22 25.76 -18.15
CA GLU A 100 -3.71 24.55 -18.78
C GLU A 100 -2.33 24.82 -19.39
N PRO A 101 -1.35 23.90 -19.22
CA PRO A 101 -0.05 24.04 -19.86
C PRO A 101 -0.25 24.14 -21.36
N SER A 102 0.21 25.25 -21.94
CA SER A 102 0.24 25.42 -23.38
C SER A 102 1.06 24.27 -23.96
N LYS A 103 0.45 23.48 -24.86
CA LYS A 103 1.09 22.35 -25.57
C LYS A 103 2.28 22.83 -26.39
N LYS A 104 3.39 23.08 -25.71
CA LYS A 104 4.76 22.99 -26.20
C LYS A 104 5.53 22.31 -25.09
N ALA A 105 5.24 21.03 -24.90
CA ALA A 105 6.21 20.16 -24.27
C ALA A 105 7.52 20.34 -25.05
N PRO A 106 8.67 20.57 -24.39
CA PRO A 106 9.91 20.15 -25.01
C PRO A 106 9.69 18.67 -25.35
N GLU A 107 10.02 18.27 -26.57
CA GLU A 107 10.10 16.86 -26.91
C GLU A 107 10.82 16.15 -25.78
N SER A 108 10.14 15.19 -25.18
CA SER A 108 10.68 14.32 -24.16
C SER A 108 11.94 13.68 -24.74
N SER A 109 13.10 14.26 -24.45
CA SER A 109 14.36 13.54 -24.46
C SER A 109 14.47 12.79 -23.14
N GLN A 110 13.45 12.00 -22.79
CA GLN A 110 13.70 10.76 -22.07
C GLN A 110 14.25 9.79 -23.12
N GLU A 111 15.51 9.97 -23.49
CA GLU A 111 16.35 8.79 -23.64
C GLU A 111 16.32 8.12 -22.28
N LEU A 112 15.48 7.10 -22.18
CA LEU A 112 15.67 5.99 -21.26
C LEU A 112 17.09 5.48 -21.51
N ASP A 113 18.04 6.03 -20.78
CA ASP A 113 19.40 5.51 -20.67
C ASP A 113 19.30 4.13 -20.01
N ARG A 114 18.98 3.14 -20.84
CA ARG A 114 18.92 1.71 -20.54
C ARG A 114 20.33 1.14 -20.42
N HIS A 115 21.26 1.81 -19.74
CA HIS A 115 22.56 1.23 -19.44
C HIS A 115 23.18 1.78 -18.15
N LYS A 116 22.64 1.36 -16.99
CA LYS A 116 23.43 1.21 -15.77
C LYS A 116 23.04 -0.10 -15.07
N SER A 117 23.60 -1.18 -15.58
CA SER A 117 23.82 -2.40 -14.82
C SER A 117 25.04 -2.20 -13.91
N ASP A 118 25.01 -2.89 -12.77
CA ASP A 118 26.11 -3.12 -11.83
C ASP A 118 26.65 -1.92 -11.04
N GLU A 119 26.24 -1.86 -9.77
CA GLU A 119 27.12 -2.13 -8.62
C GLU A 119 26.40 -1.74 -7.32
N LEU A 120 25.67 -2.68 -6.72
CA LEU A 120 25.38 -2.65 -5.29
C LEU A 120 25.74 -4.03 -4.73
N GLY A 121 27.03 -4.18 -4.41
CA GLY A 121 27.55 -5.31 -3.66
C GLY A 121 26.90 -5.37 -2.28
N GLY A 122 25.98 -6.31 -2.10
CA GLY A 122 25.58 -6.80 -0.79
C GLY A 122 26.64 -7.78 -0.28
N PRO A 123 27.03 -7.73 1.00
CA PRO A 123 28.01 -8.66 1.54
C PRO A 123 27.41 -10.07 1.62
N ASN A 124 28.09 -11.03 0.99
CA ASN A 124 27.92 -12.44 1.31
C ASN A 124 28.67 -12.73 2.60
N LEU A 125 27.95 -13.12 3.66
CA LEU A 125 28.32 -14.12 4.67
C LEU A 125 27.07 -14.50 5.48
#